data_AF-R5CVV6-F1
#
_entry.id   AF-R5CVV6-F1
#
_cell.length_a   1.000
_cell.length_b   1.000
_cell.length_c   1.000
_cell.angle_alpha   90.00
_cell.angle_beta   90.00
_cell.angle_gamma   90.00
#
_symmetry.space_group_name_H-M   'P 1'
#
loop_
_entity.id
_entity.type
_entity.pdbx_description
1 polymer ?
#
loop_
_entity_poly.entity_id
_entity_poly.type
_entity_poly.pdbx_seq_one_letter_code
_entity_poly.pdbx_strand_id
1 'polypeptide(L)'
;MRQIVIYVAVAIAIFCIIVEKRVIDHRRKQIEFDYISWIEVGGLDSPRCESLFDYICTAQKEMGIPVQYCVLAKDEENVRLIIKKFQQDISTRFFARKLSLGKPNHKIKAKDMFFYLLFMYLEEHECDSSFADNIMHRQISKKSYGSWGGELYDSENELTNFGASYEKLHYVTSEYCYRHVEMRKTFRIRQCEYLRTQIDEKRIGISRM
;
A
#
# COMPACT_ATOMS: atom_id res chain seq x y z
N MET A 1 -34.47 -46.18 31.39
CA MET A 1 -34.16 -44.73 31.51
C MET A 1 -32.67 -44.43 31.71
N ARG A 2 -31.98 -44.98 32.71
CA ARG A 2 -30.57 -44.65 33.00
C ARG A 2 -29.60 -44.81 31.82
N GLN A 3 -29.68 -45.89 31.05
CA GLN A 3 -28.77 -46.13 29.92
C GLN A 3 -28.96 -45.14 28.76
N ILE A 4 -30.20 -44.76 28.45
CA ILE A 4 -30.50 -43.78 27.40
C ILE A 4 -29.90 -42.41 27.75
N VAL A 5 -29.98 -42.02 29.02
CA VAL A 5 -29.38 -40.77 29.52
C VAL A 5 -27.86 -40.78 29.37
N ILE A 6 -27.21 -41.92 29.64
CA ILE A 6 -25.75 -42.07 29.50
C ILE A 6 -25.33 -41.96 28.03
N TYR A 7 -26.05 -42.59 27.10
CA TYR A 7 -25.75 -42.48 25.67
C TYR A 7 -25.94 -41.07 25.11
N VAL A 8 -27.00 -40.37 25.54
CA VAL A 8 -27.23 -38.98 25.13
C VAL A 8 -26.14 -38.06 25.67
N ALA A 9 -25.68 -38.26 26.92
CA ALA A 9 -24.59 -37.48 27.49
C ALA A 9 -23.26 -37.69 26.73
N VAL A 10 -22.95 -38.93 26.36
CA VAL A 10 -21.74 -39.25 25.57
C VAL A 10 -21.83 -38.65 24.16
N ALA A 11 -22.99 -38.69 23.51
CA ALA A 11 -23.19 -38.10 22.18
C ALA A 11 -23.04 -36.56 22.19
N ILE A 12 -23.55 -35.88 23.22
CA ILE A 12 -23.37 -34.44 23.39
C ILE A 12 -21.90 -34.10 23.63
N ALA A 13 -21.20 -34.88 24.46
CA ALA A 13 -19.76 -34.68 24.71
C ALA A 13 -18.95 -34.80 23.41
N ILE A 14 -19.22 -35.82 22.59
CA ILE A 14 -18.55 -35.99 21.29
C ILE A 14 -18.88 -34.84 20.33
N PHE A 15 -20.14 -34.41 20.28
CA PHE A 15 -20.56 -33.30 19.42
C PHE A 15 -19.88 -31.97 19.82
N CYS A 16 -19.75 -31.68 21.11
CA CYS A 16 -19.00 -30.51 21.61
C CYS A 16 -17.51 -30.58 21.23
N ILE A 17 -16.88 -31.74 21.38
CA ILE A 17 -15.47 -31.97 21.01
C ILE A 17 -15.24 -31.71 19.51
N ILE A 18 -16.21 -32.02 18.65
CA ILE A 18 -16.15 -31.77 17.19
C ILE A 18 -16.36 -30.29 16.87
N VAL A 19 -17.32 -29.63 17.52
CA VAL A 19 -17.62 -28.21 17.30
C VAL A 19 -16.46 -27.32 17.76
N GLU A 20 -15.81 -27.62 18.89
CA GLU A 20 -14.59 -26.92 19.33
C GLU A 20 -13.42 -27.11 18.37
N LYS A 21 -13.15 -28.34 17.93
CA LYS A 21 -12.09 -28.62 16.95
C LYS A 21 -12.29 -27.80 15.66
N ARG A 22 -13.52 -27.65 15.18
CA ARG A 22 -13.82 -26.85 13.97
C ARG A 22 -13.65 -25.35 14.15
N VAL A 23 -14.02 -24.80 15.31
CA VAL A 23 -13.95 -23.35 15.52
C VAL A 23 -12.51 -22.88 15.76
N ILE A 24 -11.64 -23.73 16.33
CA ILE A 24 -10.21 -23.46 16.58
C ILE A 24 -9.36 -23.51 15.30
N ASP A 25 -9.62 -24.44 14.38
CA ASP A 25 -8.96 -24.45 13.06
C ASP A 25 -9.42 -23.26 12.20
N HIS A 26 -10.68 -22.85 12.31
CA HIS A 26 -11.24 -21.70 11.56
C HIS A 26 -10.69 -20.34 12.04
N ARG A 27 -10.23 -20.27 13.30
CA ARG A 27 -9.43 -19.18 13.84
C ARG A 27 -7.93 -19.35 13.61
N ARG A 28 -7.37 -20.53 13.34
CA ARG A 28 -5.95 -20.69 12.94
C ARG A 28 -5.63 -20.26 11.51
N LYS A 29 -6.69 -19.94 10.75
CA LYS A 29 -6.70 -19.09 9.56
C LYS A 29 -6.85 -17.59 9.87
N GLN A 30 -7.01 -17.21 11.16
CA GLN A 30 -6.40 -15.97 11.66
C GLN A 30 -4.92 -16.06 11.32
N ILE A 31 -4.33 -14.92 11.00
CA ILE A 31 -2.88 -14.76 10.94
C ILE A 31 -2.24 -15.60 9.82
N GLU A 32 -2.96 -16.49 9.10
CA GLU A 32 -2.74 -16.74 7.66
C GLU A 32 -2.78 -15.37 6.97
N PHE A 33 -1.69 -14.72 6.62
CA PHE A 33 -0.28 -14.98 6.82
C PHE A 33 0.27 -13.60 7.19
N ASP A 34 -0.17 -13.04 8.32
CA ASP A 34 0.00 -11.67 8.83
C ASP A 34 0.38 -10.67 7.73
N TYR A 35 -0.53 -10.49 6.77
CA TYR A 35 -0.37 -9.55 5.66
C TYR A 35 1.02 -9.63 4.99
N ILE A 36 1.47 -10.86 4.77
CA ILE A 36 2.78 -11.22 4.23
C ILE A 36 3.91 -10.44 4.89
N SER A 37 3.84 -10.37 6.23
CA SER A 37 4.81 -9.92 7.22
C SER A 37 5.94 -9.07 6.66
N TRP A 38 5.58 -7.90 6.08
CA TRP A 38 6.49 -6.85 5.59
C TRP A 38 7.66 -7.30 4.68
N ILE A 39 7.60 -8.52 4.14
CA ILE A 39 8.53 -9.18 3.21
C ILE A 39 10.02 -8.81 3.47
N GLU A 40 10.44 -9.08 4.70
CA GLU A 40 11.82 -9.17 5.20
C GLU A 40 12.67 -7.88 5.41
N VAL A 41 12.11 -6.78 5.93
CA VAL A 41 12.71 -5.75 6.84
C VAL A 41 13.46 -6.32 8.10
N GLY A 42 13.99 -7.53 8.02
CA GLY A 42 14.46 -8.32 9.14
C GLY A 42 15.05 -9.61 8.61
N GLY A 43 16.17 -9.48 7.89
CA GLY A 43 17.16 -10.55 7.89
C GLY A 43 17.48 -10.95 9.33
N LEU A 44 18.03 -12.15 9.52
CA LEU A 44 18.25 -12.84 10.81
C LEU A 44 18.90 -12.03 11.97
N ASP A 45 19.26 -10.75 11.76
CA ASP A 45 19.99 -9.88 12.68
C ASP A 45 19.30 -8.53 13.04
N SER A 46 18.02 -8.24 12.71
CA SER A 46 17.39 -6.95 13.06
C SER A 46 16.27 -7.03 14.12
N PRO A 47 16.24 -6.16 15.15
CA PRO A 47 15.28 -6.22 16.24
C PRO A 47 13.86 -5.84 15.75
N ARG A 48 12.89 -6.70 16.08
CA ARG A 48 11.49 -6.74 15.62
C ARG A 48 10.58 -5.54 15.97
N CYS A 49 11.05 -4.29 15.98
CA CYS A 49 10.31 -3.18 16.61
C CYS A 49 10.08 -1.90 15.79
N GLU A 50 10.45 -1.82 14.51
CA GLU A 50 10.17 -0.63 13.69
C GLU A 50 8.82 -0.75 12.94
N SER A 51 7.97 0.29 13.00
CA SER A 51 6.75 0.32 12.19
C SER A 51 7.07 0.62 10.72
N LEU A 52 6.20 0.25 9.76
CA LEU A 52 6.44 0.56 8.34
C LEU A 52 6.54 2.07 8.07
N PHE A 53 5.83 2.88 8.84
CA PHE A 53 5.93 4.33 8.76
C PHE A 53 7.33 4.80 9.18
N ASP A 54 7.83 4.28 10.31
CA ASP A 54 9.18 4.59 10.79
C ASP A 54 10.24 4.12 9.79
N TYR A 55 10.06 2.94 9.18
CA TYR A 55 10.96 2.42 8.15
C TYR A 55 11.04 3.36 6.93
N ILE A 56 9.91 3.94 6.49
CA ILE A 56 9.88 4.97 5.44
C ILE A 56 10.62 6.24 5.91
N CYS A 57 10.37 6.68 7.14
CA CYS A 57 11.04 7.83 7.73
C CYS A 57 12.56 7.65 7.88
N THR A 58 13.02 6.43 8.17
CA THR A 58 14.43 6.06 8.22
C THR A 58 15.04 6.08 6.83
N ALA A 59 14.40 5.44 5.85
CA ALA A 59 14.87 5.41 4.47
C ALA A 59 14.99 6.81 3.83
N GLN A 60 13.99 7.69 4.02
CA GLN A 60 14.05 9.06 3.48
C GLN A 60 15.20 9.89 4.10
N LYS A 61 15.54 9.64 5.37
CA LYS A 61 16.69 10.27 6.04
C LYS A 61 18.01 9.75 5.48
N GLU A 62 18.16 8.43 5.33
CA GLU A 62 19.35 7.81 4.74
C GLU A 62 19.61 8.27 3.31
N MET A 63 18.53 8.50 2.54
CA MET A 63 18.61 9.04 1.19
C MET A 63 18.88 10.55 1.14
N GLY A 64 18.80 11.27 2.27
CA GLY A 64 18.93 12.73 2.29
C GLY A 64 17.86 13.44 1.49
N ILE A 65 16.62 12.95 1.53
CA ILE A 65 15.49 13.61 0.84
C ILE A 65 15.22 14.98 1.50
N PRO A 66 15.05 16.06 0.72
CA PRO A 66 14.71 17.38 1.27
C PRO A 66 13.38 17.36 2.04
N VAL A 67 13.32 18.08 3.17
CA VAL A 67 12.20 18.05 4.13
C VAL A 67 10.84 18.34 3.49
N GLN A 68 10.78 19.19 2.46
CA GLN A 68 9.52 19.50 1.79
C GLN A 68 8.87 18.29 1.09
N TYR A 69 9.68 17.30 0.67
CA TYR A 69 9.22 16.09 0.00
C TYR A 69 9.11 14.88 0.95
N CYS A 70 9.57 15.04 2.19
CA CYS A 70 9.49 13.99 3.21
C CYS A 70 8.07 13.80 3.71
N VAL A 71 7.77 12.56 4.09
CA VAL A 71 6.64 12.23 4.94
C VAL A 71 6.98 12.68 6.37
N LEU A 72 6.10 13.47 6.99
CA LEU A 72 6.30 14.05 8.31
C LEU A 72 5.26 13.50 9.31
N ALA A 73 5.44 13.77 10.60
CA ALA A 73 4.51 13.31 11.65
C ALA A 73 3.06 13.74 11.42
N LYS A 74 2.82 14.92 10.83
CA LYS A 74 1.47 15.38 10.46
C LYS A 74 0.81 14.55 9.35
N ASP A 75 1.62 13.84 8.56
CA ASP A 75 1.18 13.01 7.43
C ASP A 75 0.92 11.56 7.89
N GLU A 76 1.26 11.21 9.14
CA GLU A 76 1.31 9.84 9.66
C GLU A 76 -0.02 9.10 9.60
N GLU A 77 -1.12 9.75 9.99
CA GLU A 77 -2.44 9.13 9.96
C GLU A 77 -2.85 8.73 8.53
N ASN A 78 -2.67 9.65 7.58
CA ASN A 78 -2.96 9.43 6.17
C ASN A 78 -2.08 8.32 5.59
N VAL A 79 -0.77 8.35 5.89
CA VAL A 79 0.17 7.35 5.39
C VAL A 79 -0.09 5.97 5.98
N ARG A 80 -0.42 5.86 7.28
CA ARG A 80 -0.83 4.60 7.90
C ARG A 80 -2.08 4.02 7.24
N LEU A 81 -3.03 4.88 6.85
CA LEU A 81 -4.23 4.46 6.12
C LEU A 81 -3.88 3.92 4.72
N ILE A 82 -3.00 4.60 3.99
CA ILE A 82 -2.52 4.16 2.67
C ILE A 82 -1.80 2.81 2.79
N ILE A 83 -0.86 2.69 3.72
CA ILE A 83 -0.11 1.45 3.98
C ILE A 83 -1.07 0.31 4.32
N LYS A 84 -2.09 0.56 5.15
CA LYS A 84 -3.08 -0.46 5.50
C LYS A 84 -3.84 -0.97 4.28
N LYS A 85 -4.22 -0.09 3.34
CA LYS A 85 -4.92 -0.47 2.10
C LYS A 85 -4.00 -1.23 1.14
N PHE A 86 -2.76 -0.77 0.99
CA PHE A 86 -1.72 -1.48 0.25
C PHE A 86 -1.51 -2.91 0.77
N GLN A 87 -1.36 -3.08 2.09
CA GLN A 87 -1.20 -4.40 2.70
C GLN A 87 -2.38 -5.32 2.37
N GLN A 88 -3.60 -4.78 2.38
CA GLN A 88 -4.82 -5.48 2.01
C GLN A 88 -4.83 -5.95 0.54
N ASP A 89 -4.45 -5.07 -0.39
CA ASP A 89 -4.39 -5.43 -1.81
C ASP A 89 -3.36 -6.53 -2.10
N ILE A 90 -2.12 -6.34 -1.64
CA ILE A 90 -1.02 -7.28 -1.87
C ILE A 90 -1.35 -8.68 -1.35
N SER A 91 -1.90 -8.75 -0.15
CA SER A 91 -2.29 -10.02 0.45
C SER A 91 -3.37 -10.70 -0.38
N THR A 92 -4.35 -9.94 -0.85
CA THR A 92 -5.40 -10.44 -1.74
C THR A 92 -4.83 -10.99 -3.04
N ARG A 93 -3.92 -10.26 -3.69
CA ARG A 93 -3.27 -10.67 -4.94
C ARG A 93 -2.42 -11.94 -4.77
N PHE A 94 -1.72 -12.07 -3.65
CA PHE A 94 -0.92 -13.25 -3.34
C PHE A 94 -1.77 -14.50 -3.11
N PHE A 95 -2.80 -14.42 -2.26
CA PHE A 95 -3.68 -15.56 -2.00
C PHE A 95 -4.48 -15.98 -3.25
N ALA A 96 -4.79 -15.02 -4.14
CA ALA A 96 -5.36 -15.28 -5.46
C ALA A 96 -4.35 -15.88 -6.47
N ARG A 97 -3.10 -16.14 -6.07
CA ARG A 97 -1.98 -16.61 -6.92
C ARG A 97 -1.68 -15.69 -8.12
N LYS A 98 -2.09 -14.42 -8.04
CA LYS A 98 -1.78 -13.37 -9.02
C LYS A 98 -0.46 -12.67 -8.72
N LEU A 99 0.11 -12.93 -7.54
CA LEU A 99 1.44 -12.48 -7.12
C LEU A 99 2.22 -13.68 -6.60
N SER A 100 3.45 -13.86 -7.09
CA SER A 100 4.37 -14.87 -6.58
C SER A 100 5.57 -14.18 -5.94
N LEU A 101 5.78 -14.43 -4.65
CA LEU A 101 6.89 -13.87 -3.89
C LEU A 101 8.15 -14.77 -3.93
N GLY A 102 7.99 -16.02 -4.38
CA GLY A 102 9.04 -17.06 -4.34
C GLY A 102 9.98 -17.10 -5.54
N LYS A 103 9.81 -16.20 -6.52
CA LYS A 103 10.79 -16.01 -7.60
C LYS A 103 11.05 -14.53 -7.75
N PRO A 104 11.87 -13.91 -6.88
CA PRO A 104 12.42 -12.61 -7.22
C PRO A 104 13.04 -12.75 -8.61
N ASN A 105 12.87 -11.75 -9.47
CA ASN A 105 13.97 -11.41 -10.37
C ASN A 105 15.19 -11.41 -9.45
N HIS A 106 16.11 -12.38 -9.58
CA HIS A 106 17.13 -12.80 -8.58
C HIS A 106 18.09 -11.69 -8.08
N LYS A 107 17.78 -10.45 -8.41
CA LYS A 107 18.49 -9.21 -8.12
C LYS A 107 17.87 -8.51 -6.91
N ILE A 108 16.56 -8.25 -6.89
CA ILE A 108 15.93 -7.41 -5.84
C ILE A 108 15.94 -8.11 -4.48
N LYS A 109 16.56 -7.47 -3.48
CA LYS A 109 16.61 -7.97 -2.09
C LYS A 109 15.24 -7.87 -1.43
N ALA A 110 14.97 -8.75 -0.47
CA ALA A 110 13.68 -8.80 0.22
C ALA A 110 13.33 -7.47 0.92
N LYS A 111 14.29 -6.86 1.65
CA LYS A 111 14.13 -5.53 2.27
C LYS A 111 13.74 -4.40 1.30
N ASP A 112 14.09 -4.52 0.03
CA ASP A 112 13.83 -3.53 -1.02
C ASP A 112 12.49 -3.80 -1.73
N MET A 113 11.97 -5.03 -1.62
CA MET A 113 10.71 -5.46 -2.20
C MET A 113 9.52 -4.67 -1.65
N PHE A 114 9.57 -4.25 -0.38
CA PHE A 114 8.54 -3.40 0.21
C PHE A 114 8.39 -2.08 -0.57
N PHE A 115 9.49 -1.34 -0.76
CA PHE A 115 9.46 -0.06 -1.47
C PHE A 115 9.04 -0.22 -2.93
N TYR A 116 9.50 -1.29 -3.58
CA TYR A 116 9.12 -1.60 -4.96
C TYR A 116 7.62 -1.85 -5.11
N LEU A 117 7.05 -2.74 -4.29
CA LEU A 117 5.63 -3.08 -4.36
C LEU A 117 4.76 -1.89 -3.97
N LEU A 118 5.18 -1.10 -2.97
CA LEU A 118 4.47 0.11 -2.59
C LEU A 118 4.52 1.17 -3.70
N PHE A 119 5.66 1.36 -4.35
CA PHE A 119 5.77 2.25 -5.51
C PHE A 119 4.82 1.84 -6.63
N MET A 120 4.86 0.57 -7.05
CA MET A 120 3.98 0.07 -8.13
C MET A 120 2.50 0.26 -7.79
N TYR A 121 2.15 0.05 -6.53
CA TYR A 121 0.78 0.24 -6.04
C TYR A 121 0.38 1.73 -6.09
N LEU A 122 1.25 2.65 -5.70
CA LEU A 122 0.97 4.09 -5.76
C LEU A 122 0.91 4.62 -7.21
N GLU A 123 1.74 4.07 -8.11
CA GLU A 123 1.69 4.41 -9.54
C GLU A 123 0.35 3.96 -10.17
N GLU A 124 -0.14 2.78 -9.83
CA GLU A 124 -1.43 2.25 -10.32
C GLU A 124 -2.63 3.15 -9.93
N HIS A 125 -2.52 3.85 -8.80
CA HIS A 125 -3.57 4.69 -8.24
C HIS A 125 -3.33 6.21 -8.41
N GLU A 126 -2.28 6.64 -9.14
CA GLU A 126 -1.91 8.05 -9.30
C GLU A 126 -2.99 8.90 -9.99
N CYS A 127 -3.79 8.31 -10.88
CA CYS A 127 -4.87 9.01 -11.59
C CYS A 127 -6.22 8.99 -10.88
N ASP A 128 -6.32 8.36 -9.71
CA ASP A 128 -7.59 8.21 -9.00
C ASP A 128 -8.01 9.52 -8.34
N SER A 129 -9.26 9.94 -8.56
CA SER A 129 -9.81 11.15 -7.91
C SER A 129 -9.94 11.02 -6.39
N SER A 130 -9.97 9.79 -5.89
CA SER A 130 -10.08 9.45 -4.48
C SER A 130 -9.39 8.12 -4.20
N PHE A 131 -8.72 8.01 -3.07
CA PHE A 131 -8.06 6.79 -2.62
C PHE A 131 -8.49 6.49 -1.18
N ALA A 132 -8.84 5.23 -0.91
CA ALA A 132 -9.28 4.80 0.42
C ALA A 132 -10.40 5.67 1.03
N ASP A 133 -11.40 6.00 0.21
CA ASP A 133 -12.54 6.88 0.55
C ASP A 133 -12.15 8.34 0.88
N ASN A 134 -10.91 8.73 0.61
CA ASN A 134 -10.41 10.10 0.80
C ASN A 134 -10.19 10.77 -0.56
N ILE A 135 -10.64 12.02 -0.68
CA ILE A 135 -10.48 12.81 -1.90
C ILE A 135 -9.00 13.19 -2.04
N MET A 136 -8.40 12.84 -3.17
CA MET A 136 -7.00 13.15 -3.49
C MET A 136 -6.85 14.59 -4.00
N HIS A 137 -7.81 15.00 -4.83
CA HIS A 137 -7.75 16.28 -5.52
C HIS A 137 -9.07 17.04 -5.40
N ARG A 138 -8.97 18.33 -5.13
CA ARG A 138 -10.10 19.26 -5.21
C ARG A 138 -10.00 20.04 -6.50
N GLN A 139 -11.03 19.97 -7.34
CA GLN A 139 -11.06 20.76 -8.57
C GLN A 139 -11.08 22.26 -8.25
N ILE A 140 -10.15 23.00 -8.86
CA ILE A 140 -10.02 24.46 -8.72
C ILE A 140 -10.35 25.19 -10.01
N SER A 141 -10.14 24.58 -11.17
CA SER A 141 -10.52 25.16 -12.46
C SER A 141 -10.90 24.08 -13.48
N LYS A 142 -11.75 24.47 -14.44
CA LYS A 142 -12.15 23.66 -15.58
C LYS A 142 -12.16 24.52 -16.83
N LYS A 143 -11.43 24.10 -17.86
CA LYS A 143 -11.43 24.76 -19.17
C LYS A 143 -12.09 23.85 -20.20
N SER A 144 -13.18 24.32 -20.80
CA SER A 144 -13.89 23.61 -21.87
C SER A 144 -13.43 24.11 -23.23
N TYR A 145 -13.23 23.19 -24.18
CA TYR A 145 -12.77 23.51 -25.53
C TYR A 145 -13.90 23.68 -26.57
N GLY A 146 -15.17 23.67 -26.14
CA GLY A 146 -16.32 24.02 -26.97
C GLY A 146 -16.85 22.87 -27.85
N SER A 147 -17.75 23.22 -28.77
CA SER A 147 -18.67 22.28 -29.45
C SER A 147 -18.07 21.39 -30.54
N TRP A 148 -16.82 21.60 -30.96
CA TRP A 148 -16.18 20.84 -32.04
C TRP A 148 -15.37 19.62 -31.58
N GLY A 149 -15.29 19.39 -30.27
CA GLY A 149 -14.60 18.24 -29.65
C GLY A 149 -15.29 17.84 -28.36
N GLY A 150 -16.58 17.52 -28.47
CA GLY A 150 -17.65 17.61 -27.47
C GLY A 150 -17.45 17.08 -26.03
N GLU A 151 -16.29 16.57 -25.63
CA GLU A 151 -16.03 16.13 -24.25
C GLU A 151 -14.63 16.49 -23.73
N LEU A 152 -13.85 17.30 -24.46
CA LEU A 152 -12.51 17.71 -24.04
C LEU A 152 -12.56 18.84 -23.01
N TYR A 153 -12.07 18.57 -21.81
CA TYR A 153 -11.83 19.58 -20.78
C TYR A 153 -10.51 19.34 -20.07
N ASP A 154 -9.79 20.43 -19.84
CA ASP A 154 -8.69 20.42 -18.88
C ASP A 154 -9.24 20.75 -17.50
N SER A 155 -8.76 20.03 -16.50
CA SER A 155 -9.01 20.36 -15.10
C SER A 155 -7.70 20.63 -14.39
N GLU A 156 -7.65 21.75 -13.68
CA GLU A 156 -6.63 21.93 -12.64
C GLU A 156 -7.26 21.55 -11.33
N ASN A 157 -6.56 20.70 -10.59
CA ASN A 157 -6.95 20.28 -9.27
C ASN A 157 -5.87 20.62 -8.25
N GLU A 158 -6.27 20.97 -7.05
CA GLU A 158 -5.39 21.19 -5.90
C GLU A 158 -5.30 19.91 -5.07
N LEU A 159 -4.11 19.61 -4.55
CA LEU A 159 -3.91 18.50 -3.62
C LEU A 159 -4.63 18.78 -2.31
N THR A 160 -5.43 17.82 -1.83
CA THR A 160 -5.90 17.84 -0.44
C THR A 160 -4.76 17.50 0.52
N ASN A 161 -4.98 17.61 1.83
CA ASN A 161 -3.98 17.14 2.82
C ASN A 161 -3.67 15.64 2.64
N PHE A 162 -4.69 14.85 2.28
CA PHE A 162 -4.53 13.44 1.98
C PHE A 162 -3.73 13.24 0.68
N GLY A 163 -4.08 13.96 -0.39
CA GLY A 163 -3.35 13.95 -1.65
C GLY A 163 -1.89 14.36 -1.50
N ALA A 164 -1.59 15.40 -0.72
CA ALA A 164 -0.21 15.80 -0.43
C ALA A 164 0.56 14.72 0.35
N SER A 165 -0.09 14.01 1.28
CA SER A 165 0.52 12.90 2.01
C SER A 165 0.82 11.72 1.08
N TYR A 166 -0.10 11.45 0.15
CA TYR A 166 0.06 10.42 -0.89
C TYR A 166 1.21 10.75 -1.84
N GLU A 167 1.25 11.98 -2.39
CA GLU A 167 2.30 12.38 -3.34
C GLU A 167 3.69 12.33 -2.71
N LYS A 168 3.82 12.75 -1.45
CA LYS A 168 5.07 12.61 -0.70
C LYS A 168 5.49 11.16 -0.53
N LEU A 169 4.56 10.27 -0.18
CA LEU A 169 4.83 8.85 -0.05
C LEU A 169 5.25 8.24 -1.40
N HIS A 170 4.56 8.63 -2.48
CA HIS A 170 4.87 8.20 -3.84
C HIS A 170 6.26 8.70 -4.27
N TYR A 171 6.60 9.95 -3.96
CA TYR A 171 7.93 10.50 -4.22
C TYR A 171 9.03 9.75 -3.45
N VAL A 172 8.86 9.50 -2.15
CA VAL A 172 9.85 8.79 -1.33
C VAL A 172 10.10 7.37 -1.85
N THR A 173 9.03 6.64 -2.18
CA THR A 173 9.14 5.27 -2.72
C THR A 173 9.75 5.26 -4.13
N SER A 174 9.43 6.26 -4.95
CA SER A 174 10.01 6.45 -6.28
C SER A 174 11.52 6.74 -6.23
N GLU A 175 11.95 7.66 -5.36
CA GLU A 175 13.37 7.96 -5.12
C GLU A 175 14.13 6.74 -4.60
N TYR A 176 13.54 5.99 -3.66
CA TYR A 176 14.15 4.76 -3.14
C TYR A 176 14.47 3.79 -4.27
N CYS A 177 13.49 3.54 -5.13
CA CYS A 177 13.64 2.58 -6.20
C CYS A 177 14.53 3.08 -7.35
N TYR A 178 14.54 4.38 -7.65
CA TYR A 178 15.45 4.98 -8.65
C TYR A 178 16.93 4.80 -8.28
N ARG A 179 17.25 4.89 -6.98
CA ARG A 179 18.63 4.78 -6.47
C ARG A 179 19.16 3.34 -6.44
N HIS A 180 18.27 2.34 -6.46
CA HIS A 180 18.66 0.94 -6.47
C HIS A 180 18.66 0.40 -7.90
N VAL A 181 19.85 0.11 -8.42
CA VAL A 181 20.11 -0.27 -9.84
C VAL A 181 19.23 -1.42 -10.35
N GLU A 182 18.87 -2.34 -9.47
CA GLU A 182 18.08 -3.52 -9.81
C GLU A 182 16.61 -3.20 -10.08
N MET A 183 16.09 -2.17 -9.41
CA MET A 183 14.72 -1.66 -9.55
C MET A 183 14.65 -0.53 -10.59
N ARG A 184 15.69 0.29 -10.72
CA ARG A 184 15.74 1.43 -11.66
C ARG A 184 15.34 1.10 -13.11
N LYS A 185 15.51 -0.16 -13.54
CA LYS A 185 15.12 -0.60 -14.90
C LYS A 185 13.61 -0.64 -15.13
N THR A 186 12.80 -0.67 -14.09
CA THR A 186 11.34 -0.61 -14.17
C THR A 186 10.81 0.83 -14.10
N PHE A 187 11.69 1.82 -13.91
CA PHE A 187 11.31 3.22 -13.73
C PHE A 187 11.22 3.99 -15.05
N ARG A 188 10.22 4.85 -15.14
CA ARG A 188 10.24 5.98 -16.07
C ARG A 188 11.16 7.05 -15.49
N ILE A 189 12.17 7.48 -16.25
CA ILE A 189 13.21 8.44 -15.81
C ILE A 189 12.62 9.74 -15.22
N ARG A 190 11.41 10.12 -15.62
CA ARG A 190 10.76 11.39 -15.25
C ARG A 190 9.80 11.32 -14.06
N GLN A 191 9.58 10.15 -13.45
CA GLN A 191 8.57 10.01 -12.38
C GLN A 191 8.91 10.88 -11.16
N CYS A 192 10.16 10.88 -10.69
CA CYS A 192 10.57 11.69 -9.54
C CYS A 192 10.46 13.20 -9.83
N GLU A 193 10.77 13.64 -11.05
CA GLU A 193 10.65 15.04 -11.48
C GLU A 193 9.18 15.47 -11.52
N TYR A 194 8.30 14.62 -12.05
CA TYR A 194 6.86 14.85 -12.10
C TYR A 194 6.26 15.01 -10.70
N LEU A 195 6.57 14.09 -9.79
CA LEU A 195 6.09 14.12 -8.41
C LEU A 195 6.60 15.35 -7.64
N ARG A 196 7.85 15.79 -7.86
CA ARG A 196 8.35 17.05 -7.30
C ARG A 196 7.51 18.24 -7.73
N THR A 197 7.26 18.36 -9.03
CA THR A 197 6.45 19.45 -9.58
C THR A 197 5.07 19.46 -8.93
N GLN A 198 4.41 18.32 -8.79
CA GLN A 198 3.11 18.26 -8.12
C GLN A 198 3.15 18.69 -6.66
N ILE A 199 4.17 18.27 -5.90
CA ILE A 199 4.33 18.66 -4.49
C ILE A 199 4.60 20.16 -4.36
N ASP A 200 5.48 20.70 -5.20
CA ASP A 200 5.89 22.12 -5.18
C ASP A 200 4.74 23.04 -5.63
N GLU A 201 4.02 22.66 -6.69
CA GLU A 201 2.89 23.42 -7.22
C GLU A 201 1.62 23.22 -6.39
N LYS A 202 1.56 22.14 -5.60
CA LYS A 202 0.35 21.65 -4.89
C LYS A 202 -0.85 21.45 -5.82
N ARG A 203 -0.58 21.32 -7.12
CA ARG A 203 -1.58 21.30 -8.19
C ARG A 203 -1.23 20.21 -9.18
N ILE A 204 -2.28 19.65 -9.79
CA ILE A 204 -2.16 18.70 -10.87
C ILE A 204 -3.01 19.19 -12.04
N GLY A 205 -2.36 19.35 -13.18
CA GLY A 205 -3.04 19.45 -14.46
C GLY A 205 -3.43 18.05 -14.94
N ILE A 206 -4.73 17.75 -14.94
CA ILE A 206 -5.24 16.54 -15.57
C ILE A 206 -5.87 16.98 -16.89
N SER A 207 -5.14 16.74 -17.97
CA SER A 207 -5.70 16.78 -19.33
C SER A 207 -6.29 15.40 -19.61
N ARG A 208 -7.62 15.31 -19.65
CA ARG A 208 -8.27 14.10 -20.15
C ARG A 208 -8.48 14.27 -21.66
N MET A 209 -7.95 13.31 -22.42
CA MET A 209 -8.35 13.01 -23.80
C MET A 209 -9.87 12.84 -23.92
#